data_AF-A0A839PB73-F1
#
_entry.id   AF-A0A839PB73-F1
#
_cell.length_a   1.000
_cell.length_b   1.000
_cell.length_c   1.000
_cell.angle_alpha   90.00
_cell.angle_beta   90.00
_cell.angle_gamma   90.00
#
_symmetry.space_group_name_H-M   'P 1'
#
loop_
_entity.id
_entity.type
_entity.pdbx_description
1 polymer ?
#
loop_
_entity_poly.entity_id
_entity_poly.type
_entity_poly.pdbx_seq_one_letter_code
_entity_poly.pdbx_strand_id
1 'polypeptide(L)'
;MREAIETTGAKLLYLLPYSLDFNPIEQIFAKLKGLLRTAAARTVPDLWHTIRQAFARVTANECRNCLAAAGCAGASTGLSRHDRRENVK
;
A
#
# COMPACT_ATOMS: atom_id res chain seq x y z
N MET A 1 -6.67 1.06 -20.50
CA MET A 1 -5.86 1.10 -19.25
C MET A 1 -5.87 -0.23 -18.50
N ARG A 2 -7.02 -0.88 -18.26
CA ARG A 2 -7.09 -2.22 -17.67
C ARG A 2 -6.33 -3.29 -18.48
N GLU A 3 -6.57 -3.38 -19.78
CA GLU A 3 -5.84 -4.30 -20.68
C GLU A 3 -4.32 -4.11 -20.59
N ALA A 4 -3.84 -2.87 -20.53
CA ALA A 4 -2.41 -2.57 -20.43
C ALA A 4 -1.80 -3.06 -19.10
N ILE A 5 -2.60 -3.18 -18.03
CA ILE A 5 -2.14 -3.72 -16.74
C ILE A 5 -2.13 -5.26 -16.82
N GLU A 6 -3.20 -5.86 -17.30
CA GLU A 6 -3.37 -7.32 -17.33
C GLU A 6 -2.41 -8.02 -18.30
N THR A 7 -2.06 -7.36 -19.42
CA THR A 7 -1.03 -7.87 -20.37
C THR A 7 0.37 -8.01 -19.76
N THR A 8 0.66 -7.31 -18.66
CA THR A 8 1.93 -7.46 -17.92
C THR A 8 1.88 -8.54 -16.84
N GLY A 9 0.74 -9.24 -16.70
CA GLY A 9 0.51 -10.24 -15.65
C GLY A 9 0.13 -9.66 -14.29
N ALA A 10 -0.08 -8.34 -14.20
CA ALA A 10 -0.52 -7.68 -12.99
C ALA A 10 -2.04 -7.83 -12.77
N LYS A 11 -2.46 -7.86 -11.51
CA LYS A 11 -3.88 -7.91 -11.13
C LYS A 11 -4.32 -6.57 -10.58
N LEU A 12 -5.48 -6.07 -11.02
CA LEU A 12 -6.07 -4.88 -10.43
C LEU A 12 -6.83 -5.24 -9.15
N LEU A 13 -6.35 -4.74 -8.01
CA LEU A 13 -7.02 -4.86 -6.72
C LEU A 13 -7.84 -3.59 -6.46
N TYR A 14 -9.15 -3.76 -6.30
CA TYR A 14 -10.03 -2.66 -5.94
C TYR A 14 -10.05 -2.48 -4.43
N LEU A 15 -9.73 -1.28 -3.96
CA LEU A 15 -9.91 -0.86 -2.59
C LEU A 15 -11.39 -0.49 -2.35
N LEU A 16 -11.87 -0.70 -1.12
CA LEU A 16 -13.20 -0.28 -0.72
C LEU A 16 -13.33 1.26 -0.87
N PRO A 17 -14.48 1.78 -1.35
CA PRO A 17 -14.72 3.22 -1.44
C PRO A 17 -14.52 3.88 -0.07
N TYR A 18 -13.80 5.01 -0.04
CA TYR A 18 -13.56 5.84 1.15
C TYR A 18 -12.80 5.20 2.33
N SER A 19 -12.09 4.09 2.11
CA SER A 19 -11.19 3.53 3.13
C SER A 19 -9.80 4.17 3.08
N LEU A 20 -9.68 5.42 3.55
CA LEU A 20 -8.39 6.08 3.75
C LEU A 20 -7.48 5.24 4.68
N ASP A 21 -8.08 4.54 5.65
CA ASP A 21 -7.40 3.69 6.62
C ASP A 21 -6.89 2.35 6.06
N PHE A 22 -7.39 1.89 4.90
CA PHE A 22 -6.97 0.62 4.28
C PHE A 22 -6.09 0.80 3.05
N ASN A 23 -5.56 2.01 2.81
CA ASN A 23 -4.56 2.20 1.76
C ASN A 23 -3.15 1.99 2.34
N PRO A 24 -2.43 0.90 1.98
CA PRO A 24 -1.13 0.59 2.58
C PRO A 24 -0.07 1.68 2.31
N ILE A 25 -0.29 2.53 1.30
CA ILE A 25 0.60 3.65 1.00
C ILE A 25 0.58 4.71 2.12
N GLU A 26 -0.57 4.93 2.77
CA GLU A 26 -0.72 6.03 3.74
C GLU A 26 0.16 5.82 4.97
N GLN A 27 0.29 4.57 5.46
CA GLN A 27 1.14 4.24 6.60
C GLN A 27 2.63 4.49 6.29
N ILE A 28 3.08 4.10 5.09
CA ILE A 28 4.45 4.35 4.63
C ILE A 28 4.69 5.84 4.45
N PHE A 29 3.74 6.57 3.87
CA PHE A 29 3.84 8.02 3.68
C PHE A 29 3.77 8.79 4.99
N ALA A 30 3.04 8.30 6.01
CA ALA A 30 3.05 8.88 7.34
C ALA A 30 4.46 8.83 7.97
N LYS A 31 5.13 7.67 7.89
CA LYS A 31 6.53 7.51 8.34
C LYS A 31 7.47 8.42 7.55
N LEU A 32 7.36 8.44 6.21
CA LEU A 32 8.17 9.30 5.35
C LEU A 32 8.00 10.78 5.72
N LYS A 33 6.76 11.26 5.87
CA LYS A 33 6.47 12.63 6.31
C LYS A 33 7.10 12.93 7.67
N GLY A 34 7.08 11.98 8.61
CA GLY A 34 7.76 12.11 9.89
C GLY A 34 9.26 12.34 9.74
N LEU A 35 9.93 11.50 8.94
CA LEU A 35 11.38 11.61 8.68
C LEU A 35 11.75 12.95 8.01
N LEU A 36 10.96 13.38 7.02
CA LEU A 36 11.18 14.65 6.33
C LEU A 36 10.97 15.85 7.25
N ARG A 37 9.96 15.80 8.13
CA ARG A 37 9.71 16.87 9.12
C ARG A 37 10.85 16.98 10.12
N THR A 38 11.41 15.86 10.58
CA THR A 38 12.58 15.86 11.47
C THR A 38 13.83 16.43 10.79
N ALA A 39 14.04 16.11 9.52
CA ALA A 39 15.21 16.58 8.78
C ALA A 39 15.18 18.08 8.44
N ALA A 40 13.97 18.67 8.32
CA ALA A 40 13.74 20.09 8.15
C ALA A 40 14.54 20.77 7.01
N ALA A 41 14.83 20.04 5.92
CA ALA A 41 15.56 20.56 4.76
C ALA A 41 14.92 21.84 4.20
N ARG A 42 15.76 22.82 3.83
CA ARG A 42 15.34 24.14 3.32
C ARG A 42 15.78 24.43 1.89
N THR A 43 16.48 23.50 1.26
CA THR A 43 16.88 23.60 -0.14
C THR A 43 16.36 22.39 -0.93
N VAL A 44 16.15 22.56 -2.23
CA VAL A 44 15.72 21.47 -3.12
C VAL A 44 16.74 20.33 -3.15
N PRO A 45 18.07 20.58 -3.28
CA PRO A 45 19.06 19.51 -3.24
C PRO A 45 19.05 18.71 -1.92
N ASP A 46 18.96 19.39 -0.78
CA ASP A 46 18.93 18.74 0.53
C ASP A 46 17.63 17.95 0.72
N LEU A 47 16.51 18.45 0.22
CA LEU A 47 15.25 17.73 0.24
C LEU A 47 15.35 16.43 -0.57
N TRP A 48 15.91 16.48 -1.78
CA TRP A 48 16.13 15.28 -2.60
C TRP A 48 17.03 14.26 -1.90
N HIS A 49 18.10 14.73 -1.26
CA HIS A 49 18.98 13.87 -0.49
C HIS A 49 18.24 13.22 0.69
N THR A 50 17.48 14.03 1.42
CA THR A 50 16.68 13.57 2.57
C THR A 50 15.63 12.55 2.16
N ILE A 51 14.93 12.75 1.03
CA ILE A 51 13.95 11.79 0.51
C ILE A 51 14.62 10.44 0.25
N ARG A 52 15.79 10.41 -0.41
CA ARG A 52 16.54 9.17 -0.65
C ARG A 52 16.90 8.46 0.66
N GLN A 53 17.43 9.21 1.63
CA GLN A 53 17.76 8.65 2.95
C GLN A 53 16.52 8.13 3.69
N ALA A 54 15.40 8.85 3.59
CA ALA A 54 14.17 8.46 4.26
C ALA A 54 13.59 7.16 3.69
N PHE A 55 13.63 6.97 2.37
CA PHE A 55 13.26 5.70 1.74
C PHE A 55 14.18 4.55 2.14
N ALA A 56 15.48 4.80 2.29
CA ALA A 56 16.42 3.78 2.77
C ALA A 56 16.13 3.30 4.21
N ARG A 57 15.34 4.06 4.99
CA ARG A 57 14.90 3.70 6.35
C ARG A 57 13.59 2.92 6.39
N VAL A 58 12.93 2.70 5.25
CA VAL A 58 11.73 1.87 5.14
C VAL A 58 12.17 0.44 4.85
N THR A 59 11.85 -0.49 5.75
CA THR A 59 12.27 -1.89 5.61
C THR A 59 11.22 -2.72 4.89
N ALA A 60 11.65 -3.83 4.26
CA ALA A 60 10.74 -4.78 3.64
C ALA A 60 9.72 -5.36 4.64
N ASN A 61 10.09 -5.47 5.92
CA ASN A 61 9.19 -5.99 6.94
C ASN A 61 8.07 -4.99 7.28
N GLU A 62 8.39 -3.71 7.35
CA GLU A 62 7.38 -2.65 7.51
C GLU A 62 6.42 -2.63 6.33
N CYS A 63 6.92 -2.75 5.10
CA CYS A 63 6.06 -2.84 3.91
C CYS A 63 5.09 -4.03 4.00
N ARG A 64 5.58 -5.22 4.38
CA ARG A 64 4.73 -6.41 4.58
C ARG A 64 3.67 -6.17 5.66
N ASN A 65 4.05 -5.56 6.78
CA ASN A 65 3.14 -5.26 7.88
C ASN A 65 2.04 -4.27 7.45
N CYS A 66 2.40 -3.21 6.69
CA CYS A 66 1.42 -2.27 6.15
C CYS A 66 0.45 -2.93 5.17
N LEU A 67 0.94 -3.81 4.29
CA LEU A 67 0.10 -4.59 3.38
C LEU A 67 -0.85 -5.54 4.13
N ALA A 68 -0.38 -6.16 5.21
CA ALA A 68 -1.20 -7.02 6.06
C ALA A 68 -2.28 -6.22 6.79
N ALA A 69 -1.92 -5.08 7.39
CA ALA A 69 -2.86 -4.18 8.05
C ALA A 69 -3.94 -3.65 7.09
N ALA A 70 -3.60 -3.41 5.83
CA ALA A 70 -4.53 -3.00 4.78
C ALA A 70 -5.37 -4.15 4.19
N GLY A 71 -5.23 -5.38 4.68
CA GLY A 71 -5.95 -6.55 4.14
C GLY A 71 -5.46 -7.03 2.77
N CYS A 72 -4.31 -6.53 2.30
CA CYS A 72 -3.71 -6.90 1.02
C CYS A 72 -2.84 -8.17 1.11
N ALA A 73 -2.54 -8.69 2.30
CA ALA A 73 -1.64 -9.84 2.52
C ALA A 73 -2.27 -11.23 2.25
N GLY A 74 -3.48 -11.30 1.68
CA GLY A 74 -4.24 -12.56 1.51
C GLY A 74 -4.31 -13.14 0.09
N ALA A 75 -3.59 -12.61 -0.90
CA ALA A 75 -3.81 -12.97 -2.31
C ALA A 75 -2.97 -14.16 -2.83
N SER A 76 -2.51 -15.07 -1.97
CA SER A 76 -1.80 -16.30 -2.38
C SER A 76 -2.50 -17.61 -2.01
N THR A 77 -3.77 -17.57 -1.59
CA THR A 77 -4.54 -18.81 -1.38
C THR A 77 -5.90 -18.67 -2.07
N GLY A 78 -6.16 -19.58 -3.02
CA GLY A 78 -7.35 -19.57 -3.87
C GLY A 78 -8.64 -19.43 -3.08
N LEU A 79 -9.37 -18.34 -3.34
CA LEU A 79 -10.67 -18.07 -2.76
C LEU A 79 -11.75 -18.63 -3.69
N SER A 80 -11.96 -19.95 -3.64
CA SER A 80 -13.24 -20.55 -4.02
C SER A 80 -14.28 -20.18 -2.97
N ARG A 81 -15.02 -19.08 -3.19
CA ARG A 81 -16.31 -18.85 -2.53
C ARG A 81 -17.38 -19.52 -3.37
N HIS A 82 -17.53 -20.83 -3.19
CA HIS A 82 -18.77 -21.52 -3.50
C HIS A 82 -19.56 -21.65 -2.20
N ASP A 83 -20.86 -21.34 -2.30
CA ASP A 83 -21.93 -21.66 -1.36
C ASP A 83 -22.13 -20.77 -0.11
N ARG A 84 -23.10 -19.86 -0.23
CA ARG A 84 -24.17 -19.75 0.77
C ARG A 84 -25.42 -19.23 0.08
N ARG A 85 -26.22 -20.15 -0.47
CA ARG A 85 -27.67 -19.90 -0.64
C ARG A 85 -28.27 -19.87 0.77
N GLU A 86 -28.87 -18.76 1.17
CA GLU A 86 -29.96 -18.81 2.13
C GLU A 86 -31.20 -18.14 1.55
N ASN A 87 -32.28 -18.86 1.80
CA ASN A 87 -33.56 -18.90 1.14
C ASN A 87 -34.47 -17.88 1.84
N VAL A 88 -34.95 -16.88 1.11
CA VAL A 88 -36.09 -16.05 1.56
C VAL A 88 -37.35 -16.69 1.02
N LYS A 89 -38.05 -17.38 1.91
CA LYS A 89 -39.50 -17.58 1.87
C LYS A 89 -40.04 -17.43 3.27
#